data_AF-A0A498MDV3-F1
#
_entry.id   AF-A0A498MDV3-F1
#
_cell.length_a   1.000
_cell.length_b   1.000
_cell.length_c   1.000
_cell.angle_alpha   90.00
_cell.angle_beta   90.00
_cell.angle_gamma   90.00
#
_symmetry.space_group_name_H-M   'P 1'
#
loop_
_entity.id
_entity.type
_entity.pdbx_description
1 polymer ?
#
loop_
_entity_poly.entity_id
_entity_poly.type
_entity_poly.pdbx_seq_one_letter_code
_entity_poly.pdbx_strand_id
1 'polypeptide(L)'
;MASIPFYGWEAYYDEDRHLKANQAPKSGRLYTMYHGTSVQIARLIVTTGFQQSADGMLGPGVYVSRDQKKAERYPLRAQSTDRVVLKLSVDCGKVKRIDKDNHPLQKTWHNQGYDTAWVPPNCGMKAVPSGLEEDCVYDPKRIEVVDIALAPNTTILNELKQLIAQNKKGPFNSNTSDVFPQQIEGVKLVINKTLSSFFKVSHTFHLSAVAPSSYRFHAEHLQSDTDSKETGSPMLIGEMDSSGSLNAHSLFHLSEKIRAKAVFQTQQAQFVTWQFETEYRGSDFTAAVTMANPDILRESVIMVAHFLQSVSPQLVLGGELVYHRGRAEEGGILTLAGQYSGPNWVATLNAGKGGAHASYYHRANKQIQVGVEFEASTRTQETTFSFGYQMELPEAKMVFRGMLDSRCIIGGVLEKRLYPLPATLIMGAFVNHRADKLQIGLGVNVARLSSPDVKISAEQKSITINFSHWLESKPEVKPLEYLLYLFENSPAEESKFVALISSSESPYIFHDMPSGKNYCVSVSASHQQVLKSNSFNTTKCLFLSDCYFKTYMGPKTKPCGNPANYRGPSKRR
;
A
#
# COMPACT_ATOMS: atom_id res chain seq x y z
N MET A 1 24.10 10.85 -23.67
CA MET A 1 23.06 11.58 -22.92
C MET A 1 22.00 10.58 -22.50
N ALA A 2 21.79 10.39 -21.20
CA ALA A 2 20.84 9.42 -20.68
C ALA A 2 19.40 9.85 -21.04
N SER A 3 18.66 9.02 -21.76
CA SER A 3 17.20 9.12 -21.82
C SER A 3 16.66 8.73 -20.45
N ILE A 4 16.11 9.69 -19.71
CA ILE A 4 15.45 9.43 -18.43
C ILE A 4 14.05 8.88 -18.78
N PRO A 5 13.74 7.60 -18.50
CA PRO A 5 12.40 7.07 -18.71
C PRO A 5 11.43 7.74 -17.71
N PHE A 6 10.36 8.30 -18.24
CA PHE A 6 9.29 8.96 -17.49
C PHE A 6 8.28 7.91 -17.00
N TYR A 7 8.09 7.81 -15.68
CA TYR A 7 7.02 7.03 -15.07
C TYR A 7 5.98 8.03 -14.55
N GLY A 8 4.71 7.86 -14.95
CA GLY A 8 3.62 8.81 -14.66
C GLY A 8 3.47 9.15 -13.17
N TRP A 9 2.84 10.29 -12.91
CA TRP A 9 2.63 10.81 -11.55
C TRP A 9 1.42 10.14 -10.88
N GLU A 10 1.60 9.73 -9.61
CA GLU A 10 0.52 9.26 -8.74
C GLU A 10 0.17 10.34 -7.72
N ALA A 11 -1.06 10.86 -7.80
CA ALA A 11 -1.63 11.70 -6.74
C ALA A 11 -2.26 10.79 -5.68
N TYR A 12 -1.83 10.92 -4.43
CA TYR A 12 -2.39 10.15 -3.31
C TYR A 12 -3.34 11.01 -2.50
N TYR A 13 -4.60 10.58 -2.39
CA TYR A 13 -5.57 11.14 -1.46
C TYR A 13 -5.46 10.39 -0.13
N ASP A 14 -5.19 11.12 0.96
CA ASP A 14 -5.05 10.57 2.32
C ASP A 14 -6.43 10.12 2.84
N GLU A 15 -6.72 8.82 2.74
CA GLU A 15 -8.07 8.26 2.91
C GLU A 15 -8.52 8.01 4.35
N ASP A 16 -7.66 8.05 5.36
CA ASP A 16 -8.06 7.59 6.71
C ASP A 16 -7.68 8.55 7.83
N ARG A 17 -8.58 9.51 8.12
CA ARG A 17 -8.53 10.35 9.33
C ARG A 17 -9.77 10.15 10.18
N HIS A 18 -9.76 9.10 11.01
CA HIS A 18 -10.78 8.88 12.03
C HIS A 18 -10.64 9.90 13.18
N LEU A 19 -11.46 10.95 13.19
CA LEU A 19 -11.68 11.78 14.38
C LEU A 19 -12.61 11.09 15.36
N LYS A 20 -12.34 11.18 16.67
CA LYS A 20 -13.25 10.72 17.71
C LYS A 20 -14.46 11.67 17.83
N ALA A 21 -15.62 11.14 18.22
CA ALA A 21 -16.89 11.90 18.33
C ALA A 21 -16.83 13.13 19.27
N ASN A 22 -15.87 13.18 20.19
CA ASN A 22 -15.66 14.28 21.12
C ASN A 22 -14.68 15.37 20.64
N GLN A 23 -14.12 15.24 19.44
CA GLN A 23 -13.15 16.18 18.90
C GLN A 23 -13.82 17.14 17.91
N ALA A 24 -13.47 18.43 17.97
CA ALA A 24 -13.99 19.41 17.00
C ALA A 24 -13.43 19.12 15.59
N PRO A 25 -14.27 19.07 14.54
CA PRO A 25 -13.79 18.95 13.17
C PRO A 25 -13.00 20.22 12.81
N LYS A 26 -11.85 20.03 12.15
CA LYS A 26 -11.04 21.12 11.62
C LYS A 26 -11.50 21.40 10.19
N SER A 27 -11.51 22.68 9.81
CA SER A 27 -11.98 23.07 8.47
C SER A 27 -11.08 22.52 7.36
N GLY A 28 -11.70 22.16 6.23
CA GLY A 28 -11.00 21.69 5.02
C GLY A 28 -10.33 20.32 5.15
N ARG A 29 -10.98 19.38 5.85
CA ARG A 29 -10.48 18.01 6.04
C ARG A 29 -11.59 16.98 5.78
N LEU A 30 -11.16 15.82 5.28
CA LEU A 30 -11.97 14.61 5.12
C LEU A 30 -11.99 13.81 6.43
N TYR A 31 -13.17 13.32 6.79
CA TYR A 31 -13.38 12.52 7.99
C TYR A 31 -14.24 11.31 7.71
N THR A 32 -13.91 10.20 8.37
CA THR A 32 -14.75 9.01 8.34
C THR A 32 -15.96 9.20 9.23
N MET A 33 -17.15 9.11 8.65
CA MET A 33 -18.44 9.25 9.34
C MET A 33 -19.40 8.12 8.95
N TYR A 34 -20.57 8.09 9.58
CA TYR A 34 -21.56 7.04 9.45
C TYR A 34 -22.96 7.61 9.25
N HIS A 35 -23.74 6.95 8.41
CA HIS A 35 -25.14 7.27 8.18
C HIS A 35 -26.00 6.00 8.23
N GLY A 36 -27.00 5.99 9.12
CA GLY A 36 -27.96 4.89 9.25
C GLY A 36 -29.18 5.13 8.38
N THR A 37 -29.56 4.15 7.57
CA THR A 37 -30.67 4.24 6.62
C THR A 37 -31.32 2.88 6.36
N SER A 38 -32.39 2.83 5.55
CA SER A 38 -33.03 1.56 5.17
C SER A 38 -32.28 0.86 4.03
N VAL A 39 -32.52 -0.44 3.82
CA VAL A 39 -31.85 -1.19 2.73
C VAL A 39 -32.16 -0.57 1.35
N GLN A 40 -33.41 -0.17 1.12
CA GLN A 40 -33.82 0.43 -0.15
C GLN A 40 -33.15 1.78 -0.39
N ILE A 41 -33.08 2.63 0.64
CA ILE A 41 -32.44 3.94 0.53
C ILE A 41 -30.92 3.80 0.44
N ALA A 42 -30.30 2.80 1.09
CA ALA A 42 -28.88 2.50 0.92
C ALA A 42 -28.55 2.19 -0.54
N ARG A 43 -29.36 1.36 -1.23
CA ARG A 43 -29.20 1.09 -2.67
C ARG A 43 -29.29 2.38 -3.50
N LEU A 44 -30.25 3.24 -3.19
CA LEU A 44 -30.42 4.52 -3.88
C LEU A 44 -29.23 5.45 -3.65
N ILE A 45 -28.78 5.63 -2.40
CA ILE A 45 -27.63 6.46 -2.06
C ILE A 45 -26.37 5.96 -2.77
N VAL A 46 -26.14 4.64 -2.79
CA VAL A 46 -24.98 4.05 -3.48
C VAL A 46 -25.04 4.29 -5.00
N THR A 47 -26.23 4.36 -5.61
CA THR A 47 -26.40 4.49 -7.06
C THR A 47 -26.49 5.93 -7.56
N THR A 48 -27.19 6.80 -6.83
CA THR A 48 -27.46 8.18 -7.24
C THR A 48 -26.80 9.24 -6.37
N GLY A 49 -26.11 8.83 -5.30
CA GLY A 49 -25.57 9.74 -4.28
C GLY A 49 -26.62 10.17 -3.26
N PHE A 50 -26.17 10.91 -2.24
CA PHE A 50 -27.06 11.49 -1.24
C PHE A 50 -27.93 12.61 -1.83
N GLN A 51 -29.14 12.75 -1.29
CA GLN A 51 -30.00 13.91 -1.53
C GLN A 51 -30.16 14.70 -0.24
N GLN A 52 -30.22 16.02 -0.38
CA GLN A 52 -30.39 16.91 0.74
C GLN A 52 -31.79 16.73 1.35
N SER A 53 -31.87 16.63 2.68
CA SER A 53 -33.17 16.70 3.37
C SER A 53 -33.75 18.10 3.28
N ALA A 54 -35.09 18.21 3.18
CA ALA A 54 -35.77 19.50 3.08
C ALA A 54 -35.76 20.30 4.40
N ASP A 55 -35.68 19.61 5.55
CA ASP A 55 -35.59 20.22 6.88
C ASP A 55 -35.01 19.22 7.89
N GLY A 56 -34.63 19.74 9.06
CA GLY A 56 -34.16 18.98 10.21
C GLY A 56 -33.81 19.90 11.37
N MET A 57 -33.20 19.38 12.43
CA MET A 57 -32.88 20.19 13.61
C MET A 57 -31.81 21.26 13.33
N LEU A 58 -30.92 21.01 12.35
CA LEU A 58 -29.93 21.93 11.82
C LEU A 58 -30.33 22.49 10.44
N GLY A 59 -31.59 22.33 10.03
CA GLY A 59 -32.07 22.73 8.71
C GLY A 59 -31.75 21.70 7.62
N PRO A 60 -31.81 22.10 6.34
CA PRO A 60 -31.61 21.20 5.20
C PRO A 60 -30.15 20.75 5.10
N GLY A 61 -29.96 19.47 4.82
CA GLY A 61 -28.63 18.85 4.74
C GLY A 61 -28.68 17.33 4.80
N VAL A 62 -27.50 16.71 4.79
CA VAL A 62 -27.32 15.28 5.05
C VAL A 62 -26.77 15.12 6.46
N TYR A 63 -27.49 14.35 7.28
CA TYR A 63 -27.12 14.11 8.67
C TYR A 63 -26.22 12.89 8.78
N VAL A 64 -25.05 13.09 9.37
CA VAL A 64 -24.00 12.10 9.53
C VAL A 64 -23.48 12.12 10.97
N SER A 65 -22.85 11.03 11.38
CA SER A 65 -22.39 10.83 12.74
C SER A 65 -20.99 10.23 12.72
N ARG A 66 -20.07 10.72 13.55
CA ARG A 66 -18.79 10.07 13.80
C ARG A 66 -18.91 8.87 14.74
N ASP A 67 -20.01 8.75 15.46
CA ASP A 67 -20.35 7.57 16.24
C ASP A 67 -21.17 6.57 15.41
N GLN A 68 -20.57 5.42 15.09
CA GLN A 68 -21.24 4.33 14.38
C GLN A 68 -22.45 3.78 15.16
N LYS A 69 -22.33 3.62 16.49
CA LYS A 69 -23.42 3.09 17.33
C LYS A 69 -24.61 4.04 17.34
N LYS A 70 -24.37 5.36 17.23
CA LYS A 70 -25.44 6.35 17.03
C LYS A 70 -26.16 6.08 15.70
N ALA A 71 -25.42 5.88 14.61
CA ALA A 71 -25.97 5.65 13.28
C ALA A 71 -26.79 4.36 13.18
N GLU A 72 -26.37 3.28 13.86
CA GLU A 72 -27.09 1.98 13.91
C GLU A 72 -28.55 2.07 14.41
N ARG A 73 -28.89 3.13 15.15
CA ARG A 73 -30.26 3.34 15.64
C ARG A 73 -31.21 3.85 14.58
N TYR A 74 -30.70 4.33 13.45
CA TYR A 74 -31.52 4.90 12.38
C TYR A 74 -31.77 3.89 11.24
N PRO A 75 -32.99 3.88 10.68
CA PRO A 75 -34.16 4.68 11.08
C PRO A 75 -34.81 4.19 12.39
N LEU A 76 -35.17 5.11 13.29
CA LEU A 76 -35.62 4.81 14.68
C LEU A 76 -36.82 3.85 14.76
N ARG A 77 -37.72 3.88 13.78
CA ARG A 77 -38.95 3.07 13.72
C ARG A 77 -38.86 1.88 12.75
N ALA A 78 -37.70 1.64 12.14
CA ALA A 78 -37.49 0.50 11.25
C ALA A 78 -37.11 -0.76 12.05
N GLN A 79 -37.48 -1.93 11.54
CA GLN A 79 -37.01 -3.22 12.07
C GLN A 79 -35.50 -3.37 11.84
N SER A 80 -34.81 -4.14 12.70
CA SER A 80 -33.39 -4.42 12.54
C SER A 80 -33.05 -5.10 11.21
N THR A 81 -34.02 -5.82 10.64
CA THR A 81 -33.95 -6.49 9.33
C THR A 81 -33.88 -5.53 8.14
N ASP A 82 -34.13 -4.24 8.34
CA ASP A 82 -34.10 -3.21 7.30
C ASP A 82 -33.05 -2.12 7.56
N ARG A 83 -32.22 -2.24 8.61
CA ARG A 83 -31.22 -1.20 8.93
C ARG A 83 -29.87 -1.46 8.30
N VAL A 84 -29.34 -0.44 7.63
CA VAL A 84 -28.00 -0.41 7.04
C VAL A 84 -27.25 0.80 7.58
N VAL A 85 -25.97 0.63 7.90
CA VAL A 85 -25.07 1.73 8.23
C VAL A 85 -24.01 1.86 7.14
N LEU A 86 -24.04 3.00 6.46
CA LEU A 86 -23.04 3.39 5.46
C LEU A 86 -21.82 3.97 6.19
N LYS A 87 -20.62 3.54 5.80
CA LYS A 87 -19.35 4.20 6.16
C LYS A 87 -19.03 5.22 5.08
N LEU A 88 -18.76 6.45 5.50
CA LEU A 88 -18.66 7.62 4.62
C LEU A 88 -17.29 8.28 4.76
N SER A 89 -16.79 8.86 3.68
CA SER A 89 -15.74 9.89 3.69
C SER A 89 -16.41 11.24 3.45
N VAL A 90 -16.24 12.18 4.39
CA VAL A 90 -16.97 13.45 4.42
C VAL A 90 -15.99 14.62 4.45
N ASP A 91 -16.03 15.49 3.44
CA ASP A 91 -15.36 16.79 3.48
C ASP A 91 -16.24 17.80 4.24
N CYS A 92 -15.83 18.12 5.46
CA CYS A 92 -16.58 19.04 6.31
C CYS A 92 -16.51 20.52 5.88
N GLY A 93 -15.60 20.89 4.96
CA GLY A 93 -15.44 22.27 4.53
C GLY A 93 -15.28 23.26 5.70
N LYS A 94 -15.99 24.39 5.66
CA LYS A 94 -16.11 25.34 6.77
C LYS A 94 -17.19 24.88 7.76
N VAL A 95 -16.80 24.63 9.01
CA VAL A 95 -17.72 24.12 10.04
C VAL A 95 -18.26 25.24 10.95
N LYS A 96 -19.58 25.24 11.18
CA LYS A 96 -20.22 26.06 12.20
C LYS A 96 -20.61 25.23 13.42
N ARG A 97 -20.11 25.62 14.60
CA ARG A 97 -20.55 25.05 15.88
C ARG A 97 -21.93 25.60 16.28
N ILE A 98 -22.84 24.70 16.65
CA ILE A 98 -24.20 24.98 17.15
C ILE A 98 -24.34 24.27 18.50
N ASP A 99 -24.27 25.00 19.60
CA ASP A 99 -24.18 24.42 20.95
C ASP A 99 -25.22 24.94 21.95
N LYS A 100 -26.28 25.58 21.44
CA LYS A 100 -27.43 26.02 22.24
C LYS A 100 -28.72 25.92 21.44
N ASP A 101 -29.83 25.70 22.14
CA ASP A 101 -31.16 25.77 21.53
C ASP A 101 -31.43 27.19 21.00
N ASN A 102 -32.16 27.28 19.88
CA ASN A 102 -32.47 28.55 19.21
C ASN A 102 -31.22 29.34 18.83
N HIS A 103 -30.13 28.66 18.46
CA HIS A 103 -28.94 29.34 17.94
C HIS A 103 -29.34 30.16 16.69
N PRO A 104 -28.91 31.43 16.54
CA PRO A 104 -29.36 32.30 15.43
C PRO A 104 -29.11 31.72 14.03
N LEU A 105 -28.08 30.87 13.91
CA LEU A 105 -27.70 30.19 12.68
C LEU A 105 -28.07 28.69 12.66
N GLN A 106 -28.93 28.23 13.56
CA GLN A 106 -29.21 26.79 13.72
C GLN A 106 -29.69 26.13 12.41
N LYS A 107 -30.55 26.81 11.64
CA LYS A 107 -31.05 26.31 10.35
C LYS A 107 -30.52 27.07 9.12
N THR A 108 -29.77 28.15 9.33
CA THR A 108 -29.39 29.12 8.28
C THR A 108 -27.88 29.31 8.13
N TRP A 109 -27.08 28.46 8.76
CA TRP A 109 -25.62 28.48 8.69
C TRP A 109 -25.08 28.38 7.26
N HIS A 110 -25.74 27.64 6.37
CA HIS A 110 -25.34 27.52 4.96
C HIS A 110 -25.46 28.85 4.20
N ASN A 111 -26.44 29.71 4.54
CA ASN A 111 -26.57 31.06 3.97
C ASN A 111 -25.41 31.99 4.36
N GLN A 112 -24.64 31.63 5.39
CA GLN A 112 -23.47 32.36 5.85
C GLN A 112 -22.15 31.77 5.31
N GLY A 113 -22.23 30.86 4.32
CA GLY A 113 -21.07 30.27 3.67
C GLY A 113 -20.35 29.18 4.48
N TYR A 114 -21.06 28.55 5.43
CA TYR A 114 -20.58 27.35 6.10
C TYR A 114 -21.06 26.09 5.36
N ASP A 115 -20.21 25.07 5.29
CA ASP A 115 -20.47 23.82 4.58
C ASP A 115 -21.06 22.73 5.49
N THR A 116 -20.73 22.78 6.79
CA THR A 116 -21.22 21.83 7.80
C THR A 116 -21.65 22.55 9.07
N ALA A 117 -22.78 22.17 9.67
CA ALA A 117 -23.11 22.49 11.05
C ALA A 117 -22.78 21.31 11.97
N TRP A 118 -22.17 21.61 13.12
CA TRP A 118 -21.74 20.63 14.10
C TRP A 118 -22.30 20.94 15.50
N VAL A 119 -22.93 19.97 16.12
CA VAL A 119 -23.36 19.99 17.53
C VAL A 119 -22.37 19.18 18.37
N PRO A 120 -21.70 19.79 19.35
CA PRO A 120 -20.81 19.07 20.26
C PRO A 120 -21.58 18.09 21.17
N PRO A 121 -20.96 16.96 21.57
CA PRO A 121 -21.58 16.07 22.55
C PRO A 121 -21.72 16.77 23.91
N ASN A 122 -22.79 16.44 24.63
CA ASN A 122 -23.11 16.91 25.98
C ASN A 122 -23.13 18.44 26.13
N CYS A 123 -23.49 19.17 25.07
CA CYS A 123 -23.60 20.65 25.11
C CYS A 123 -24.86 21.17 25.82
N GLY A 124 -25.76 20.28 26.27
CA GLY A 124 -26.96 20.66 27.02
C GLY A 124 -28.13 21.17 26.17
N MET A 125 -28.06 21.03 24.83
CA MET A 125 -29.18 21.35 23.93
C MET A 125 -30.36 20.40 24.15
N LYS A 126 -31.54 20.95 24.45
CA LYS A 126 -32.80 20.19 24.55
C LYS A 126 -33.20 19.57 23.21
N ALA A 127 -32.83 20.18 22.10
CA ALA A 127 -33.02 19.63 20.77
C ALA A 127 -32.24 18.33 20.52
N VAL A 128 -31.22 18.02 21.34
CA VAL A 128 -30.48 16.74 21.31
C VAL A 128 -30.55 16.06 22.68
N PRO A 129 -31.69 15.43 23.05
CA PRO A 129 -31.84 14.79 24.37
C PRO A 129 -30.83 13.68 24.63
N SER A 130 -30.27 13.09 23.56
CA SER A 130 -29.27 12.03 23.67
C SER A 130 -27.89 12.50 24.13
N GLY A 131 -27.61 13.81 24.06
CA GLY A 131 -26.28 14.37 24.34
C GLY A 131 -25.19 13.93 23.37
N LEU A 132 -25.52 13.23 22.27
CA LEU A 132 -24.53 12.82 21.28
C LEU A 132 -24.25 13.93 20.28
N GLU A 133 -23.08 13.90 19.66
CA GLU A 133 -22.70 14.85 18.62
C GLU A 133 -23.60 14.71 17.38
N GLU A 134 -23.78 15.78 16.61
CA GLU A 134 -24.48 15.73 15.33
C GLU A 134 -23.79 16.59 14.28
N ASP A 135 -23.56 16.03 13.09
CA ASP A 135 -23.01 16.73 11.94
C ASP A 135 -24.06 16.79 10.81
N CYS A 136 -24.29 17.98 10.26
CA CYS A 136 -25.18 18.21 9.12
C CYS A 136 -24.43 18.91 8.01
N VAL A 137 -24.24 18.23 6.89
CA VAL A 137 -23.48 18.70 5.73
C VAL A 137 -24.45 19.22 4.66
N TYR A 138 -24.21 20.42 4.12
CA TYR A 138 -25.16 21.07 3.24
C TYR A 138 -25.18 20.44 1.85
N ASP A 139 -24.01 20.37 1.19
CA ASP A 139 -23.87 19.83 -0.16
C ASP A 139 -23.62 18.32 -0.12
N PRO A 140 -24.55 17.48 -0.63
CA PRO A 140 -24.37 16.04 -0.67
C PRO A 140 -23.14 15.58 -1.46
N LYS A 141 -22.61 16.40 -2.39
CA LYS A 141 -21.41 16.07 -3.18
C LYS A 141 -20.14 15.98 -2.34
N ARG A 142 -20.15 16.50 -1.12
CA ARG A 142 -19.04 16.41 -0.16
C ARG A 142 -18.99 15.09 0.60
N ILE A 143 -19.91 14.17 0.31
CA ILE A 143 -20.08 12.90 1.02
C ILE A 143 -19.93 11.75 0.03
N GLU A 144 -18.95 10.89 0.29
CA GLU A 144 -18.72 9.67 -0.47
C GLU A 144 -19.00 8.44 0.38
N VAL A 145 -19.68 7.44 -0.20
CA VAL A 145 -19.87 6.13 0.44
C VAL A 145 -18.64 5.26 0.20
N VAL A 146 -17.87 5.00 1.25
CA VAL A 146 -16.61 4.25 1.15
C VAL A 146 -16.75 2.76 1.51
N ASP A 147 -17.69 2.39 2.37
CA ASP A 147 -17.97 0.98 2.72
C ASP A 147 -19.35 0.83 3.38
N ILE A 148 -19.75 -0.39 3.69
CA ILE A 148 -20.89 -0.72 4.54
C ILE A 148 -20.37 -1.17 5.91
N ALA A 149 -20.70 -0.39 6.95
CA ALA A 149 -20.31 -0.70 8.32
C ALA A 149 -21.19 -1.79 8.94
N LEU A 150 -22.49 -1.79 8.63
CA LEU A 150 -23.46 -2.76 9.15
C LEU A 150 -24.59 -3.00 8.15
N ALA A 151 -25.03 -4.25 8.03
CA ALA A 151 -26.19 -4.64 7.22
C ALA A 151 -26.97 -5.78 7.91
N PRO A 152 -28.26 -5.99 7.55
CA PRO A 152 -29.11 -6.96 8.24
C PRO A 152 -28.70 -8.42 8.06
N ASN A 153 -28.09 -8.74 6.92
CA ASN A 153 -27.56 -10.07 6.61
C ASN A 153 -26.37 -9.97 5.64
N THR A 154 -25.65 -11.08 5.49
CA THR A 154 -24.46 -11.18 4.65
C THR A 154 -24.77 -11.04 3.15
N THR A 155 -25.96 -11.44 2.70
CA THR A 155 -26.38 -11.31 1.30
C THR A 155 -26.50 -9.84 0.88
N ILE A 156 -27.20 -9.03 1.67
CA ILE A 156 -27.38 -7.58 1.45
C ILE A 156 -26.03 -6.87 1.62
N LEU A 157 -25.20 -7.28 2.59
CA LEU A 157 -23.87 -6.73 2.78
C LEU A 157 -23.02 -6.91 1.51
N ASN A 158 -22.99 -8.12 0.96
CA ASN A 158 -22.22 -8.43 -0.24
C ASN A 158 -22.79 -7.71 -1.48
N GLU A 159 -24.12 -7.66 -1.62
CA GLU A 159 -24.78 -6.91 -2.68
C GLU A 159 -24.40 -5.43 -2.66
N LEU A 160 -24.53 -4.76 -1.50
CA LEU A 160 -24.21 -3.34 -1.35
C LEU A 160 -22.71 -3.08 -1.53
N LYS A 161 -21.83 -3.95 -1.02
CA LYS A 161 -20.39 -3.84 -1.27
C LYS A 161 -20.04 -4.04 -2.74
N GLN A 162 -20.74 -4.92 -3.46
CA GLN A 162 -20.58 -5.06 -4.90
C GLN A 162 -21.06 -3.81 -5.66
N LEU A 163 -22.19 -3.22 -5.26
CA LEU A 163 -22.68 -1.95 -5.83
C LEU A 163 -21.70 -0.81 -5.57
N ILE A 164 -21.15 -0.70 -4.35
CA ILE A 164 -20.09 0.26 -4.04
C ILE A 164 -18.86 -0.04 -4.90
N ALA A 165 -18.43 -1.29 -5.05
CA ALA A 165 -17.29 -1.63 -5.91
C ALA A 165 -17.58 -1.45 -7.42
N GLN A 166 -18.84 -1.33 -7.83
CA GLN A 166 -19.24 -0.93 -9.19
C GLN A 166 -19.23 0.59 -9.35
N ASN A 167 -19.57 1.34 -8.30
CA ASN A 167 -19.68 2.80 -8.31
C ASN A 167 -18.48 3.55 -7.69
N LYS A 168 -17.54 2.86 -7.04
CA LYS A 168 -16.35 3.45 -6.42
C LYS A 168 -15.47 4.03 -7.51
N LYS A 169 -15.52 5.36 -7.59
CA LYS A 169 -14.44 6.18 -8.09
C LYS A 169 -13.36 6.20 -7.01
N GLY A 170 -12.69 5.07 -6.79
CA GLY A 170 -11.48 5.10 -5.96
C GLY A 170 -10.47 6.09 -6.54
N PRO A 171 -9.43 6.48 -5.79
CA PRO A 171 -8.29 7.19 -6.37
C PRO A 171 -7.85 6.43 -7.61
N PHE A 172 -8.07 7.03 -8.78
CA PHE A 172 -7.85 6.37 -10.05
C PHE A 172 -6.36 6.48 -10.40
N ASN A 173 -5.53 5.78 -9.64
CA ASN A 173 -4.09 5.68 -9.88
C ASN A 173 -3.81 4.47 -10.77
N SER A 174 -4.17 4.60 -12.04
CA SER A 174 -3.65 3.72 -13.08
C SER A 174 -3.04 4.60 -14.15
N ASN A 175 -1.71 4.59 -14.22
CA ASN A 175 -1.00 5.30 -15.26
C ASN A 175 -1.21 4.57 -16.59
N THR A 176 -1.22 5.30 -17.71
CA THR A 176 -1.28 4.68 -19.05
C THR A 176 -0.19 3.64 -19.24
N SER A 177 0.98 3.88 -18.66
CA SER A 177 2.14 2.97 -18.67
C SER A 177 1.84 1.56 -18.15
N ASP A 178 0.90 1.40 -17.23
CA ASP A 178 0.60 0.10 -16.61
C ASP A 178 -0.26 -0.79 -17.51
N VAL A 179 -0.92 -0.21 -18.50
CA VAL A 179 -1.75 -0.91 -19.49
C VAL A 179 -0.88 -1.55 -20.58
N PHE A 180 0.25 -0.93 -20.91
CA PHE A 180 1.13 -1.41 -21.97
C PHE A 180 1.91 -2.66 -21.53
N PRO A 181 2.06 -3.66 -22.42
CA PRO A 181 2.87 -4.84 -22.12
C PRO A 181 4.36 -4.49 -22.11
N GLN A 182 5.07 -4.94 -21.08
CA GLN A 182 6.54 -4.86 -21.07
C GLN A 182 7.12 -5.85 -22.08
N GLN A 183 8.05 -5.39 -22.93
CA GLN A 183 8.73 -6.28 -23.87
C GLN A 183 9.59 -7.32 -23.12
N ILE A 184 9.40 -8.58 -23.46
CA ILE A 184 10.15 -9.71 -22.90
C ILE A 184 10.86 -10.42 -24.05
N GLU A 185 12.14 -10.71 -23.84
CA GLU A 185 12.97 -11.45 -24.78
C GLU A 185 13.62 -12.64 -24.06
N GLY A 186 13.72 -13.78 -24.74
CA GLY A 186 14.41 -14.96 -24.20
C GLY A 186 13.65 -15.59 -23.02
N VAL A 187 14.38 -16.18 -22.08
CA VAL A 187 13.80 -16.88 -20.92
C VAL A 187 14.15 -16.13 -19.64
N LYS A 188 13.14 -15.74 -18.85
CA LYS A 188 13.30 -15.06 -17.56
C LYS A 188 12.73 -15.91 -16.43
N LEU A 189 13.55 -16.34 -15.48
CA LEU A 189 13.10 -17.02 -14.27
C LEU A 189 13.30 -16.09 -13.07
N VAL A 190 12.22 -15.74 -12.38
CA VAL A 190 12.25 -14.94 -11.16
C VAL A 190 11.83 -15.83 -10.00
N ILE A 191 12.68 -15.94 -8.99
CA ILE A 191 12.40 -16.69 -7.77
C ILE A 191 12.37 -15.69 -6.62
N ASN A 192 11.17 -15.43 -6.11
CA ASN A 192 10.95 -14.56 -4.97
C ASN A 192 10.87 -15.41 -3.70
N LYS A 193 11.74 -15.12 -2.73
CA LYS A 193 11.74 -15.72 -1.40
C LYS A 193 11.56 -14.62 -0.36
N THR A 194 10.41 -14.64 0.30
CA THR A 194 10.24 -13.83 1.51
C THR A 194 10.96 -14.56 2.64
N LEU A 195 11.79 -13.85 3.42
CA LEU A 195 12.52 -14.44 4.56
C LEU A 195 11.92 -13.99 5.89
N SER A 196 11.44 -12.75 5.96
CA SER A 196 10.67 -12.21 7.08
C SER A 196 9.67 -11.16 6.58
N SER A 197 8.81 -10.62 7.45
CA SER A 197 7.89 -9.51 7.10
C SER A 197 8.60 -8.26 6.58
N PHE A 198 9.89 -8.15 6.87
CA PHE A 198 10.73 -6.97 6.64
C PHE A 198 11.86 -7.25 5.65
N PHE A 199 12.00 -8.48 5.18
CA PHE A 199 13.13 -8.86 4.33
C PHE A 199 12.71 -9.83 3.24
N LYS A 200 12.84 -9.38 1.99
CA LYS A 200 12.53 -10.14 0.79
C LYS A 200 13.78 -10.25 -0.08
N VAL A 201 13.94 -11.41 -0.70
CA VAL A 201 15.06 -11.70 -1.60
C VAL A 201 14.50 -12.26 -2.89
N SER A 202 15.00 -11.77 -4.02
CA SER A 202 14.61 -12.19 -5.35
C SER A 202 15.84 -12.56 -6.18
N HIS A 203 15.76 -13.70 -6.85
CA HIS A 203 16.76 -14.18 -7.79
C HIS A 203 16.17 -14.11 -9.19
N THR A 204 16.74 -13.28 -10.05
CA THR A 204 16.32 -13.15 -11.45
C THR A 204 17.39 -13.72 -12.36
N PHE A 205 17.06 -14.79 -13.07
CA PHE A 205 17.86 -15.35 -14.15
C PHE A 205 17.26 -14.86 -15.47
N HIS A 206 18.08 -14.28 -16.33
CA HIS A 206 17.66 -13.85 -17.65
C HIS A 206 18.60 -14.44 -18.70
N LEU A 207 18.08 -15.35 -19.51
CA LEU A 207 18.75 -15.96 -20.63
C LEU A 207 18.24 -15.29 -21.91
N SER A 208 19.09 -14.50 -22.57
CA SER A 208 18.77 -13.87 -23.84
C SER A 208 19.61 -14.49 -24.97
N ALA A 209 19.05 -14.50 -26.18
CA ALA A 209 19.75 -14.89 -27.39
C ALA A 209 20.47 -13.71 -28.08
N VAL A 210 20.11 -12.47 -27.72
CA VAL A 210 20.63 -11.23 -28.34
C VAL A 210 21.56 -10.47 -27.37
N ALA A 211 21.23 -10.48 -26.08
CA ALA A 211 21.99 -9.84 -25.01
C ALA A 211 22.71 -10.89 -24.15
N PRO A 212 23.80 -10.51 -23.45
CA PRO A 212 24.46 -11.42 -22.53
C PRO A 212 23.49 -11.90 -21.44
N SER A 213 23.50 -13.21 -21.20
CA SER A 213 22.74 -13.80 -20.11
C SER A 213 23.21 -13.22 -18.78
N SER A 214 22.26 -12.84 -17.92
CA SER A 214 22.55 -12.17 -16.66
C SER A 214 21.83 -12.84 -15.50
N TYR A 215 22.51 -12.86 -14.36
CA TYR A 215 21.92 -13.19 -13.08
C TYR A 215 21.88 -11.92 -12.24
N ARG A 216 20.71 -11.62 -11.68
CA ARG A 216 20.48 -10.45 -10.82
C ARG A 216 19.94 -10.91 -9.48
N PHE A 217 20.65 -10.51 -8.43
CA PHE A 217 20.25 -10.73 -7.05
C PHE A 217 19.67 -9.44 -6.49
N HIS A 218 18.42 -9.49 -6.04
CA HIS A 218 17.71 -8.37 -5.48
C HIS A 218 17.35 -8.66 -4.02
N ALA A 219 17.62 -7.70 -3.14
CA ALA A 219 17.27 -7.76 -1.73
C ALA A 219 16.55 -6.48 -1.33
N GLU A 220 15.45 -6.64 -0.62
CA GLU A 220 14.60 -5.56 -0.14
C GLU A 220 14.47 -5.70 1.38
N HIS A 221 14.77 -4.61 2.09
CA HIS A 221 14.57 -4.49 3.52
C HIS A 221 13.60 -3.35 3.81
N LEU A 222 12.50 -3.66 4.48
CA LEU A 222 11.54 -2.71 5.00
C LEU A 222 11.71 -2.63 6.51
N GLN A 223 12.04 -1.46 7.05
CA GLN A 223 12.17 -1.32 8.50
C GLN A 223 10.79 -1.42 9.17
N SER A 224 10.69 -2.11 10.31
CA SER A 224 9.49 -2.06 11.15
C SER A 224 9.66 -0.93 12.16
N ASP A 225 8.77 0.06 12.15
CA ASP A 225 8.56 0.84 13.36
C ASP A 225 7.48 0.14 14.19
N THR A 226 7.87 -0.29 15.39
CA THR A 226 7.00 -1.01 16.33
C THR A 226 6.00 -0.10 17.05
N ASP A 227 5.95 1.20 16.75
CA ASP A 227 5.26 2.17 17.61
C ASP A 227 4.36 3.22 16.92
N SER A 228 4.06 3.10 15.62
CA SER A 228 3.04 3.96 15.00
C SER A 228 2.38 3.32 13.79
N LYS A 229 1.05 3.44 13.73
CA LYS A 229 0.25 3.28 12.50
C LYS A 229 0.49 4.47 11.57
N GLU A 230 1.74 4.80 11.30
CA GLU A 230 2.11 5.86 10.36
C GLU A 230 2.72 5.23 9.11
N THR A 231 2.03 5.45 8.00
CA THR A 231 2.43 5.10 6.65
C THR A 231 3.76 5.76 6.30
N GLY A 232 4.86 5.00 6.36
CA GLY A 232 6.13 5.44 5.78
C GLY A 232 7.37 4.87 6.44
N SER A 233 7.50 3.56 6.63
CA SER A 233 8.77 3.01 7.12
C SER A 233 9.87 3.16 6.07
N PRO A 234 11.14 3.42 6.46
CA PRO A 234 12.23 3.49 5.50
C PRO A 234 12.45 2.13 4.83
N MET A 235 12.79 2.18 3.55
CA MET A 235 12.97 1.01 2.71
C MET A 235 14.30 1.08 1.99
N LEU A 236 15.05 -0.02 2.06
CA LEU A 236 16.33 -0.19 1.36
C LEU A 236 16.18 -1.31 0.35
N ILE A 237 16.52 -1.03 -0.91
CA ILE A 237 16.51 -1.98 -2.01
C ILE A 237 17.92 -2.01 -2.60
N GLY A 238 18.46 -3.21 -2.79
CA GLY A 238 19.72 -3.42 -3.49
C GLY A 238 19.56 -4.51 -4.54
N GLU A 239 19.94 -4.21 -5.78
CA GLU A 239 20.01 -5.17 -6.88
C GLU A 239 21.43 -5.20 -7.44
N MET A 240 22.05 -6.38 -7.47
CA MET A 240 23.38 -6.58 -8.03
C MET A 240 23.33 -7.58 -9.17
N ASP A 241 23.92 -7.23 -10.30
CA ASP A 241 24.09 -8.14 -11.42
C ASP A 241 25.42 -8.92 -11.37
N SER A 242 25.52 -9.97 -12.18
CA SER A 242 26.72 -10.81 -12.28
C SER A 242 27.94 -10.10 -12.85
N SER A 243 27.78 -8.90 -13.43
CA SER A 243 28.89 -8.09 -13.97
C SER A 243 29.48 -7.12 -12.94
N GLY A 244 28.90 -7.06 -11.73
CA GLY A 244 29.33 -6.13 -10.68
C GLY A 244 28.67 -4.76 -10.76
N SER A 245 27.59 -4.61 -11.53
CA SER A 245 26.74 -3.41 -11.53
C SER A 245 25.73 -3.51 -10.40
N LEU A 246 25.70 -2.49 -9.54
CA LEU A 246 24.83 -2.38 -8.38
C LEU A 246 23.83 -1.25 -8.62
N ASN A 247 22.55 -1.52 -8.40
CA ASN A 247 21.50 -0.51 -8.25
C ASN A 247 21.00 -0.54 -6.81
N ALA A 248 21.25 0.52 -6.05
CA ALA A 248 20.79 0.67 -4.68
C ALA A 248 19.80 1.84 -4.60
N HIS A 249 18.65 1.60 -3.98
CA HIS A 249 17.63 2.60 -3.70
C HIS A 249 17.36 2.65 -2.20
N SER A 250 17.39 3.85 -1.64
CA SER A 250 17.08 4.09 -0.23
C SER A 250 15.95 5.11 -0.17
N LEU A 251 14.81 4.71 0.38
CA LEU A 251 13.67 5.59 0.60
C LEU A 251 13.54 5.88 2.09
N PHE A 252 13.58 7.16 2.43
CA PHE A 252 13.46 7.69 3.78
C PHE A 252 12.22 8.56 3.86
N HIS A 253 11.36 8.29 4.83
CA HIS A 253 10.29 9.19 5.20
C HIS A 253 10.78 10.04 6.35
N LEU A 254 11.18 11.28 6.07
CA LEU A 254 11.75 12.20 7.06
C LEU A 254 10.65 12.84 7.92
N SER A 255 9.44 12.98 7.36
CA SER A 255 8.23 13.51 8.02
C SER A 255 7.00 13.02 7.27
N GLU A 256 5.78 13.18 7.83
CA GLU A 256 4.50 12.85 7.16
C GLU A 256 4.38 13.48 5.75
N LYS A 257 5.03 14.62 5.54
CA LYS A 257 4.97 15.39 4.30
C LYS A 257 6.23 15.34 3.45
N ILE A 258 7.34 14.84 4.00
CA ILE A 258 8.66 14.90 3.35
C ILE A 258 9.17 13.50 3.12
N ARG A 259 9.38 13.16 1.85
CA ARG A 259 10.00 11.92 1.42
C ARG A 259 11.32 12.22 0.76
N ALA A 260 12.35 11.47 1.11
CA ALA A 260 13.66 11.56 0.49
C ALA A 260 13.99 10.20 -0.12
N LYS A 261 14.54 10.20 -1.32
CA LYS A 261 14.96 9.01 -2.05
C LYS A 261 16.39 9.20 -2.54
N ALA A 262 17.25 8.27 -2.22
CA ALA A 262 18.61 8.21 -2.73
C ALA A 262 18.75 7.01 -3.66
N VAL A 263 19.33 7.21 -4.84
CA VAL A 263 19.58 6.15 -5.82
C VAL A 263 21.05 6.16 -6.20
N PHE A 264 21.70 5.01 -6.09
CA PHE A 264 23.09 4.81 -6.49
C PHE A 264 23.15 3.71 -7.54
N GLN A 265 23.81 4.01 -8.65
CA GLN A 265 24.04 3.06 -9.73
C GLN A 265 25.52 2.97 -10.04
N THR A 266 26.04 1.75 -9.99
CA THR A 266 27.38 1.42 -10.47
C THR A 266 27.29 0.55 -11.71
N GLN A 267 28.26 0.68 -12.61
CA GLN A 267 28.49 -0.26 -13.70
C GLN A 267 29.91 -0.80 -13.57
N GLN A 268 30.06 -2.12 -13.50
CA GLN A 268 31.37 -2.78 -13.35
C GLN A 268 32.25 -2.14 -12.25
N ALA A 269 31.67 -1.94 -11.05
CA ALA A 269 32.31 -1.29 -9.90
C ALA A 269 32.69 0.21 -10.05
N GLN A 270 32.28 0.90 -11.13
CA GLN A 270 32.40 2.36 -11.25
C GLN A 270 31.07 3.03 -10.98
N PHE A 271 31.07 4.11 -10.18
CA PHE A 271 29.86 4.92 -9.96
C PHE A 271 29.52 5.68 -11.24
N VAL A 272 28.32 5.41 -11.78
CA VAL A 272 27.83 6.07 -13.00
C VAL A 272 26.80 7.12 -12.66
N THR A 273 25.86 6.78 -11.77
CA THR A 273 24.88 7.76 -11.29
C THR A 273 24.68 7.70 -9.80
N TRP A 274 24.54 8.88 -9.20
CA TRP A 274 23.98 9.05 -7.87
C TRP A 274 22.92 10.15 -7.95
N GLN A 275 21.75 9.90 -7.36
CA GLN A 275 20.60 10.79 -7.45
C GLN A 275 19.99 10.94 -6.07
N PHE A 276 19.67 12.18 -5.70
CA PHE A 276 19.03 12.53 -4.45
C PHE A 276 17.75 13.29 -4.78
N GLU A 277 16.62 12.67 -4.48
CA GLU A 277 15.30 13.23 -4.69
C GLU A 277 14.69 13.56 -3.33
N THR A 278 14.15 14.77 -3.21
CA THR A 278 13.39 15.21 -2.04
C THR A 278 12.03 15.70 -2.51
N GLU A 279 10.99 15.05 -2.03
CA GLU A 279 9.61 15.35 -2.34
C GLU A 279 8.92 15.92 -1.10
N TYR A 280 8.25 17.05 -1.31
CA TYR A 280 7.40 17.72 -0.35
C TYR A 280 5.95 17.63 -0.81
N ARG A 281 5.10 17.06 0.05
CA ARG A 281 3.66 16.91 -0.17
C ARG A 281 2.89 17.93 0.64
N GLY A 282 2.30 18.89 -0.07
CA GLY A 282 1.35 19.86 0.46
C GLY A 282 -0.07 19.29 0.56
N SER A 283 -1.04 20.15 0.90
CA SER A 283 -2.47 19.80 0.90
C SER A 283 -3.07 19.74 -0.51
N ASP A 284 -2.55 20.57 -1.39
CA ASP A 284 -3.09 20.91 -2.70
C ASP A 284 -2.00 20.96 -3.79
N PHE A 285 -0.74 20.78 -3.39
CA PHE A 285 0.40 20.77 -4.30
C PHE A 285 1.43 19.72 -3.88
N THR A 286 2.26 19.29 -4.84
CA THR A 286 3.43 18.45 -4.62
C THR A 286 4.62 19.10 -5.31
N ALA A 287 5.72 19.23 -4.58
CA ALA A 287 6.98 19.75 -5.08
C ALA A 287 8.06 18.69 -4.90
N ALA A 288 8.87 18.45 -5.93
CA ALA A 288 9.99 17.51 -5.83
C ALA A 288 11.24 18.14 -6.43
N VAL A 289 12.38 17.90 -5.80
CA VAL A 289 13.69 18.34 -6.28
C VAL A 289 14.61 17.14 -6.35
N THR A 290 15.15 16.87 -7.53
CA THR A 290 16.08 15.79 -7.81
C THR A 290 17.43 16.37 -8.22
N MET A 291 18.46 16.03 -7.47
CA MET A 291 19.84 16.35 -7.79
C MET A 291 20.55 15.09 -8.27
N ALA A 292 21.01 15.08 -9.50
CA ALA A 292 21.69 13.96 -10.14
C ALA A 292 23.14 14.34 -10.48
N ASN A 293 24.06 13.43 -10.17
CA ASN A 293 25.48 13.53 -10.48
C ASN A 293 26.16 14.87 -10.08
N PRO A 294 25.93 15.44 -8.88
CA PRO A 294 26.69 16.59 -8.42
C PRO A 294 28.18 16.25 -8.31
N ASP A 295 29.03 17.02 -8.99
CA ASP A 295 30.48 16.97 -8.88
C ASP A 295 30.99 18.41 -8.63
N ILE A 296 31.42 18.65 -7.39
CA ILE A 296 31.92 19.96 -6.93
C ILE A 296 33.23 20.33 -7.64
N LEU A 297 34.09 19.35 -7.95
CA LEU A 297 35.39 19.60 -8.57
C LEU A 297 35.28 19.94 -10.05
N ARG A 298 34.29 19.36 -10.72
CA ARG A 298 34.03 19.60 -12.15
C ARG A 298 32.94 20.65 -12.40
N GLU A 299 32.39 21.23 -11.33
CA GLU A 299 31.26 22.17 -11.36
C GLU A 299 30.08 21.68 -12.22
N SER A 300 29.82 20.38 -12.18
CA SER A 300 28.74 19.77 -12.96
C SER A 300 27.62 19.26 -12.08
N VAL A 301 26.38 19.55 -12.44
CA VAL A 301 25.19 19.07 -11.73
C VAL A 301 23.99 19.04 -12.68
N ILE A 302 23.12 18.06 -12.47
CA ILE A 302 21.78 18.06 -13.05
C ILE A 302 20.81 18.25 -11.89
N MET A 303 20.00 19.30 -11.96
CA MET A 303 18.91 19.55 -11.03
C MET A 303 17.60 19.49 -11.79
N VAL A 304 16.64 18.74 -11.26
CA VAL A 304 15.28 18.70 -11.78
C VAL A 304 14.35 19.15 -10.67
N ALA A 305 13.54 20.17 -10.94
CA ALA A 305 12.52 20.66 -10.03
C ALA A 305 11.15 20.44 -10.64
N HIS A 306 10.28 19.74 -9.92
CA HIS A 306 8.91 19.49 -10.29
C HIS A 306 7.98 20.24 -9.33
N PHE A 307 6.93 20.82 -9.89
CA PHE A 307 5.87 21.43 -9.10
C PHE A 307 4.53 21.13 -9.77
N LEU A 308 3.61 20.52 -9.04
CA LEU A 308 2.24 20.23 -9.48
C LEU A 308 1.27 20.75 -8.44
N GLN A 309 0.21 21.43 -8.88
CA GLN A 309 -0.83 21.97 -8.03
C GLN A 309 -2.22 21.59 -8.56
N SER A 310 -3.09 21.17 -7.65
CA SER A 310 -4.49 20.93 -7.93
C SER A 310 -5.22 22.27 -8.03
N VAL A 311 -5.64 22.63 -9.24
CA VAL A 311 -6.38 23.87 -9.51
C VAL A 311 -7.88 23.64 -9.37
N SER A 312 -8.34 22.42 -9.67
CA SER A 312 -9.71 21.96 -9.41
C SER A 312 -9.69 20.50 -8.97
N PRO A 313 -10.78 19.95 -8.42
CA PRO A 313 -10.84 18.55 -8.02
C PRO A 313 -10.51 17.54 -9.13
N GLN A 314 -10.59 17.95 -10.40
CA GLN A 314 -10.33 17.12 -11.57
C GLN A 314 -9.13 17.57 -12.39
N LEU A 315 -8.54 18.73 -12.10
CA LEU A 315 -7.48 19.33 -12.91
C LEU A 315 -6.25 19.65 -12.06
N VAL A 316 -5.14 19.03 -12.42
CA VAL A 316 -3.82 19.28 -11.85
C VAL A 316 -2.95 19.90 -12.95
N LEU A 317 -2.31 21.01 -12.63
CA LEU A 317 -1.39 21.71 -13.52
C LEU A 317 -0.05 21.89 -12.83
N GLY A 318 1.01 21.96 -13.62
CA GLY A 318 2.31 22.35 -13.13
C GLY A 318 3.39 22.24 -14.19
N GLY A 319 4.61 21.95 -13.74
CA GLY A 319 5.73 21.87 -14.64
C GLY A 319 6.97 21.24 -14.02
N GLU A 320 7.91 20.97 -14.91
CA GLU A 320 9.21 20.40 -14.65
C GLU A 320 10.27 21.33 -15.23
N LEU A 321 11.23 21.71 -14.40
CA LEU A 321 12.40 22.48 -14.79
C LEU A 321 13.63 21.59 -14.65
N VAL A 322 14.23 21.21 -15.78
CA VAL A 322 15.52 20.52 -15.83
C VAL A 322 16.60 21.56 -16.06
N TYR A 323 17.47 21.75 -15.07
CA TYR A 323 18.67 22.55 -15.17
C TYR A 323 19.88 21.63 -15.19
N HIS A 324 20.67 21.69 -16.26
CA HIS A 324 21.94 20.98 -16.34
C HIS A 324 23.08 21.98 -16.52
N ARG A 325 24.08 21.84 -15.67
CA ARG A 325 25.33 22.59 -15.74
C ARG A 325 26.47 21.59 -15.93
N GLY A 326 27.23 21.76 -17.00
CA GLY A 326 28.48 21.05 -17.25
C GLY A 326 29.61 22.06 -17.46
N ARG A 327 30.83 21.55 -17.60
CA ARG A 327 32.05 22.38 -17.71
C ARG A 327 32.06 23.34 -18.91
N ALA A 328 31.29 23.05 -19.96
CA ALA A 328 31.25 23.82 -21.20
C ALA A 328 29.82 24.19 -21.65
N GLU A 329 28.78 23.60 -21.05
CA GLU A 329 27.40 23.77 -21.48
C GLU A 329 26.49 23.98 -20.28
N GLU A 330 25.68 25.03 -20.34
CA GLU A 330 24.64 25.33 -19.37
C GLU A 330 23.31 25.39 -20.12
N GLY A 331 22.29 24.71 -19.59
CA GLY A 331 20.99 24.63 -20.23
C GLY A 331 19.86 24.42 -19.24
N GLY A 332 18.73 25.05 -19.55
CA GLY A 332 17.47 24.88 -18.83
C GLY A 332 16.38 24.45 -19.81
N ILE A 333 15.62 23.42 -19.44
CA ILE A 333 14.45 22.95 -20.18
C ILE A 333 13.25 23.05 -19.23
N LEU A 334 12.27 23.85 -19.63
CA LEU A 334 10.97 23.90 -18.96
C LEU A 334 9.96 23.06 -19.75
N THR A 335 9.28 22.18 -19.04
CA THR A 335 8.18 21.37 -19.53
C THR A 335 6.95 21.69 -18.69
N LEU A 336 5.84 22.03 -19.33
CA LEU A 336 4.55 22.21 -18.67
C LEU A 336 3.83 20.87 -18.66
N ALA A 337 3.18 20.55 -17.53
CA ALA A 337 2.46 19.31 -17.32
C ALA A 337 1.01 19.62 -16.90
N GLY A 338 0.07 18.87 -17.46
CA GLY A 338 -1.34 18.92 -17.08
C GLY A 338 -1.94 17.53 -17.02
N GLN A 339 -2.74 17.28 -15.99
CA GLN A 339 -3.50 16.06 -15.81
C GLN A 339 -4.96 16.41 -15.55
N TYR A 340 -5.85 15.78 -16.31
CA TYR A 340 -7.28 15.86 -16.11
C TYR A 340 -7.84 14.48 -15.77
N SER A 341 -8.46 14.37 -14.60
CA SER A 341 -9.00 13.13 -14.07
C SER A 341 -10.53 13.15 -14.16
N GLY A 342 -11.07 12.39 -15.11
CA GLY A 342 -12.48 12.11 -15.24
C GLY A 342 -12.94 10.93 -14.36
N PRO A 343 -14.23 10.55 -14.42
CA PRO A 343 -14.77 9.45 -13.62
C PRO A 343 -14.12 8.08 -13.88
N ASN A 344 -13.86 7.75 -15.15
CA ASN A 344 -13.36 6.44 -15.59
C ASN A 344 -12.16 6.57 -16.55
N TRP A 345 -11.65 7.78 -16.72
CA TRP A 345 -10.60 8.11 -17.68
C TRP A 345 -9.70 9.21 -17.13
N VAL A 346 -8.44 9.20 -17.54
CA VAL A 346 -7.44 10.21 -17.17
C VAL A 346 -6.71 10.64 -18.44
N ALA A 347 -6.58 11.93 -18.64
CA ALA A 347 -5.80 12.50 -19.75
C ALA A 347 -4.61 13.27 -19.16
N THR A 348 -3.43 13.08 -19.75
CA THR A 348 -2.23 13.84 -19.39
C THR A 348 -1.62 14.49 -20.63
N LEU A 349 -1.02 15.66 -20.44
CA LEU A 349 -0.29 16.38 -21.47
C LEU A 349 0.95 17.01 -20.84
N ASN A 350 2.12 16.62 -21.35
CA ASN A 350 3.40 17.23 -21.06
C ASN A 350 3.90 17.91 -22.33
N ALA A 351 4.20 19.19 -22.29
CA ALA A 351 4.68 19.94 -23.45
C ALA A 351 5.83 20.86 -23.05
N GLY A 352 6.94 20.76 -23.76
CA GLY A 352 8.13 21.57 -23.51
C GLY A 352 9.01 21.69 -24.74
N LYS A 353 10.17 22.32 -24.59
CA LYS A 353 11.12 22.52 -25.70
C LYS A 353 11.60 21.19 -26.31
N GLY A 354 11.65 20.12 -25.50
CA GLY A 354 12.12 18.79 -25.93
C GLY A 354 11.08 17.93 -26.68
N GLY A 355 9.81 18.32 -26.66
CA GLY A 355 8.74 17.52 -27.22
C GLY A 355 7.39 17.72 -26.54
N ALA A 356 6.40 16.98 -27.04
CA ALA A 356 5.10 16.83 -26.42
C ALA A 356 4.82 15.35 -26.18
N HIS A 357 4.29 15.03 -25.01
CA HIS A 357 3.83 13.69 -24.66
C HIS A 357 2.40 13.81 -24.13
N ALA A 358 1.45 13.18 -24.81
CA ALA A 358 0.06 13.13 -24.41
C ALA A 358 -0.33 11.68 -24.13
N SER A 359 -1.03 11.44 -23.04
CA SER A 359 -1.54 10.11 -22.72
C SER A 359 -3.01 10.15 -22.33
N TYR A 360 -3.74 9.11 -22.71
CA TYR A 360 -5.16 8.94 -22.40
C TYR A 360 -5.39 7.52 -21.89
N TYR A 361 -5.80 7.42 -20.63
CA TYR A 361 -6.20 6.19 -19.99
C TYR A 361 -7.72 6.14 -19.90
N HIS A 362 -8.33 4.98 -20.15
CA HIS A 362 -9.74 4.75 -19.94
C HIS A 362 -10.01 3.32 -19.48
N ARG A 363 -10.68 3.18 -18.33
CA ARG A 363 -11.25 1.90 -17.89
C ARG A 363 -12.66 1.70 -18.44
N ALA A 364 -12.77 0.93 -19.52
CA ALA A 364 -14.05 0.65 -20.16
C ALA A 364 -14.96 -0.20 -19.26
N ASN A 365 -14.41 -1.22 -18.58
CA ASN A 365 -15.15 -2.04 -17.62
C ASN A 365 -14.21 -2.62 -16.54
N LYS A 366 -14.71 -3.51 -15.68
CA LYS A 366 -13.89 -4.12 -14.61
C LYS A 366 -12.76 -5.02 -15.13
N GLN A 367 -12.92 -5.58 -16.32
CA GLN A 367 -12.00 -6.53 -16.96
C GLN A 367 -11.07 -5.87 -17.98
N ILE A 368 -11.48 -4.76 -18.60
CA ILE A 368 -10.83 -4.16 -19.76
C ILE A 368 -10.45 -2.72 -19.44
N GLN A 369 -9.18 -2.44 -19.65
CA GLN A 369 -8.57 -1.11 -19.54
C GLN A 369 -7.85 -0.79 -20.85
N VAL A 370 -7.88 0.47 -21.26
CA VAL A 370 -7.31 0.94 -22.52
C VAL A 370 -6.42 2.14 -22.24
N GLY A 371 -5.28 2.21 -22.92
CA GLY A 371 -4.32 3.29 -22.85
C GLY A 371 -3.92 3.73 -24.25
N VAL A 372 -3.78 5.02 -24.44
CA VAL A 372 -3.27 5.63 -25.67
C VAL A 372 -2.15 6.57 -25.29
N GLU A 373 -1.03 6.50 -25.99
CA GLU A 373 0.13 7.37 -25.80
C GLU A 373 0.53 7.97 -27.14
N PHE A 374 0.79 9.28 -27.12
CA PHE A 374 1.32 10.04 -28.24
C PHE A 374 2.58 10.74 -27.78
N GLU A 375 3.70 10.43 -28.41
CA GLU A 375 5.00 11.03 -28.12
C GLU A 375 5.51 11.73 -29.39
N ALA A 376 5.85 13.00 -29.26
CA ALA A 376 6.43 13.81 -30.31
C ALA A 376 7.72 14.43 -29.79
N SER A 377 8.86 14.02 -30.35
CA SER A 377 10.16 14.58 -29.95
C SER A 377 10.63 15.62 -30.96
N THR A 378 10.90 16.84 -30.48
CA THR A 378 11.44 17.91 -31.34
C THR A 378 12.89 17.63 -31.75
N ARG A 379 13.62 16.82 -30.97
CA ARG A 379 15.03 16.48 -31.22
C ARG A 379 15.19 15.43 -32.32
N THR A 380 14.43 14.34 -32.26
CA THR A 380 14.49 13.30 -33.30
C THR A 380 13.60 13.61 -34.49
N GLN A 381 12.69 14.59 -34.37
CA GLN A 381 11.65 14.89 -35.35
C GLN A 381 10.75 13.68 -35.66
N GLU A 382 10.61 12.79 -34.68
CA GLU A 382 9.76 11.61 -34.77
C GLU A 382 8.51 11.79 -33.91
N THR A 383 7.41 11.25 -34.42
CA THR A 383 6.14 11.14 -33.71
C THR A 383 5.75 9.67 -33.64
N THR A 384 5.46 9.18 -32.46
CA THR A 384 5.00 7.81 -32.21
C THR A 384 3.62 7.85 -31.56
N PHE A 385 2.74 6.98 -32.05
CA PHE A 385 1.42 6.77 -31.50
C PHE A 385 1.29 5.31 -31.09
N SER A 386 0.99 5.07 -29.82
CA SER A 386 0.88 3.74 -29.22
C SER A 386 -0.51 3.55 -28.63
N PHE A 387 -1.15 2.45 -29.01
CA PHE A 387 -2.41 1.98 -28.45
C PHE A 387 -2.16 0.71 -27.64
N GLY A 388 -2.64 0.66 -26.41
CA GLY A 388 -2.49 -0.46 -25.50
C GLY A 388 -3.82 -0.84 -24.85
N TYR A 389 -3.99 -2.11 -24.55
CA TYR A 389 -5.13 -2.58 -23.76
C TYR A 389 -4.71 -3.69 -22.80
N GLN A 390 -5.36 -3.73 -21.65
CA GLN A 390 -5.22 -4.79 -20.65
C GLN A 390 -6.58 -5.45 -20.46
N MET A 391 -6.60 -6.77 -20.56
CA MET A 391 -7.74 -7.63 -20.31
C MET A 391 -7.43 -8.56 -19.14
N GLU A 392 -8.14 -8.40 -18.03
CA GLU A 392 -8.07 -9.26 -16.86
C GLU A 392 -9.27 -10.22 -16.86
N LEU A 393 -8.99 -11.51 -16.80
CA LEU A 393 -9.97 -12.60 -16.70
C LEU A 393 -9.80 -13.29 -15.34
N PRO A 394 -10.55 -12.87 -14.30
CA PRO A 394 -10.42 -13.41 -12.94
C PRO A 394 -10.72 -14.90 -12.86
N GLU A 395 -11.74 -15.39 -13.59
CA GLU A 395 -12.15 -16.80 -13.62
C GLU A 395 -11.03 -17.70 -14.15
N ALA A 396 -10.32 -17.22 -15.18
CA ALA A 396 -9.17 -17.90 -15.75
C ALA A 396 -7.86 -17.55 -15.03
N LYS A 397 -7.85 -16.71 -13.97
CA LYS A 397 -6.64 -16.22 -13.28
C LYS A 397 -5.56 -15.74 -14.25
N MET A 398 -5.98 -14.93 -15.23
CA MET A 398 -5.19 -14.57 -16.40
C MET A 398 -5.27 -13.07 -16.65
N VAL A 399 -4.15 -12.46 -17.04
CA VAL A 399 -4.07 -11.07 -17.48
C VAL A 399 -3.39 -11.05 -18.84
N PHE A 400 -4.04 -10.46 -19.83
CA PHE A 400 -3.47 -10.25 -21.14
C PHE A 400 -3.28 -8.75 -21.38
N ARG A 401 -2.11 -8.36 -21.87
CA ARG A 401 -1.81 -6.98 -22.29
C ARG A 401 -1.41 -6.99 -23.75
N GLY A 402 -2.04 -6.17 -24.58
CA GLY A 402 -1.72 -6.03 -26.00
C GLY A 402 -1.33 -4.59 -26.33
N MET A 403 -0.48 -4.41 -27.34
CA MET A 403 -0.16 -3.10 -27.89
C MET A 403 0.01 -3.11 -29.41
N LEU A 404 -0.24 -1.94 -29.99
CA LEU A 404 0.01 -1.59 -31.38
C LEU A 404 0.64 -0.19 -31.41
N ASP A 405 1.76 -0.05 -32.09
CA ASP A 405 2.42 1.25 -32.31
C ASP A 405 2.44 1.60 -33.81
N SER A 406 2.36 2.89 -34.12
CA SER A 406 2.59 3.53 -35.42
C SER A 406 3.84 3.07 -36.17
N ARG A 407 4.84 2.54 -35.47
CA ARG A 407 6.03 1.89 -36.07
C ARG A 407 5.76 0.49 -36.64
N CYS A 408 4.49 0.07 -36.69
CA CYS A 408 4.04 -1.27 -37.08
C CYS A 408 4.60 -2.36 -36.15
N ILE A 409 4.76 -2.04 -34.87
CA ILE A 409 5.10 -3.00 -33.83
C ILE A 409 3.79 -3.47 -33.19
N ILE A 410 3.55 -4.77 -33.26
CA ILE A 410 2.40 -5.44 -32.66
C ILE A 410 2.94 -6.41 -31.62
N GLY A 411 2.40 -6.39 -30.41
CA GLY A 411 2.81 -7.37 -29.42
C GLY A 411 1.82 -7.53 -28.29
N GLY A 412 2.04 -8.57 -27.52
CA GLY A 412 1.24 -8.83 -26.33
C GLY A 412 1.97 -9.72 -25.35
N VAL A 413 1.54 -9.62 -24.10
CA VAL A 413 2.02 -10.41 -22.97
C VAL A 413 0.83 -11.04 -22.27
N LEU A 414 0.90 -12.36 -22.10
CA LEU A 414 -0.04 -13.17 -21.39
C LEU A 414 0.57 -13.61 -20.05
N GLU A 415 -0.01 -13.16 -18.95
CA GLU A 415 0.30 -13.60 -17.60
C GLU A 415 -0.78 -14.57 -17.11
N LYS A 416 -0.37 -15.79 -16.77
CA LYS A 416 -1.24 -16.84 -16.28
C LYS A 416 -0.76 -17.31 -14.93
N ARG A 417 -1.57 -17.09 -13.89
CA ARG A 417 -1.32 -17.66 -12.56
C ARG A 417 -1.65 -19.14 -12.60
N LEU A 418 -0.67 -19.96 -12.28
CA LEU A 418 -0.82 -21.41 -12.20
C LEU A 418 -1.46 -21.77 -10.86
N TYR A 419 -2.26 -22.81 -10.84
CA TYR A 419 -2.85 -23.38 -9.62
C TYR A 419 -2.64 -24.89 -9.70
N PRO A 420 -2.18 -25.57 -8.63
CA PRO A 420 -2.05 -25.13 -7.23
C PRO A 420 -0.69 -24.48 -6.85
N LEU A 421 0.28 -24.42 -7.77
CA LEU A 421 1.60 -23.87 -7.49
C LEU A 421 1.56 -22.33 -7.39
N PRO A 422 2.26 -21.68 -6.43
CA PRO A 422 2.38 -20.22 -6.35
C PRO A 422 3.35 -19.68 -7.42
N ALA A 423 3.03 -19.95 -8.68
CA ALA A 423 3.82 -19.58 -9.84
C ALA A 423 2.96 -18.85 -10.87
N THR A 424 3.55 -17.88 -11.55
CA THR A 424 2.95 -17.15 -12.67
C THR A 424 3.78 -17.38 -13.92
N LEU A 425 3.14 -17.92 -14.95
CA LEU A 425 3.71 -18.05 -16.28
C LEU A 425 3.45 -16.74 -17.04
N ILE A 426 4.47 -16.22 -17.71
CA ILE A 426 4.42 -15.00 -18.50
C ILE A 426 4.89 -15.36 -19.91
N MET A 427 4.10 -15.08 -20.93
CA MET A 427 4.46 -15.35 -22.33
C MET A 427 4.28 -14.07 -23.13
N GLY A 428 5.32 -13.61 -23.79
CA GLY A 428 5.31 -12.38 -24.59
C GLY A 428 5.77 -12.63 -26.01
N ALA A 429 5.14 -11.95 -26.97
CA ALA A 429 5.58 -11.92 -28.35
C ALA A 429 5.39 -10.52 -28.94
N PHE A 430 6.40 -10.02 -29.64
CA PHE A 430 6.43 -8.72 -30.29
C PHE A 430 6.97 -8.88 -31.71
N VAL A 431 6.21 -8.38 -32.69
CA VAL A 431 6.53 -8.42 -34.11
C VAL A 431 6.68 -7.00 -34.59
N ASN A 432 7.84 -6.67 -35.14
CA ASN A 432 8.05 -5.45 -35.90
C ASN A 432 7.92 -5.77 -37.40
N HIS A 433 6.80 -5.40 -37.99
CA HIS A 433 6.52 -5.65 -39.41
C HIS A 433 7.35 -4.79 -40.37
N ARG A 434 7.88 -3.65 -39.91
CA ARG A 434 8.71 -2.78 -40.76
C ARG A 434 10.15 -3.26 -40.85
N ALA A 435 10.64 -3.89 -39.79
CA ALA A 435 12.01 -4.39 -39.68
C ALA A 435 12.11 -5.93 -39.78
N ASP A 436 10.99 -6.63 -40.03
CA ASP A 436 10.89 -8.09 -40.05
C ASP A 436 11.55 -8.79 -38.86
N LYS A 437 11.35 -8.23 -37.66
CA LYS A 437 11.96 -8.74 -36.42
C LYS A 437 10.89 -9.27 -35.48
N LEU A 438 11.04 -10.53 -35.07
CA LEU A 438 10.22 -11.19 -34.05
C LEU A 438 11.02 -11.34 -32.75
N GLN A 439 10.43 -10.89 -31.64
CA GLN A 439 10.94 -11.07 -30.29
C GLN A 439 9.95 -11.89 -29.48
N ILE A 440 10.40 -13.00 -28.91
CA ILE A 440 9.58 -13.87 -28.07
C ILE A 440 10.25 -13.97 -26.71
N GLY A 441 9.43 -13.92 -25.66
CA GLY A 441 9.83 -14.03 -24.28
C GLY A 441 8.99 -15.04 -23.50
N LEU A 442 9.64 -15.87 -22.69
CA LEU A 442 9.01 -16.76 -21.73
C LEU A 442 9.51 -16.43 -20.33
N GLY A 443 8.60 -16.08 -19.44
CA GLY A 443 8.87 -15.76 -18.04
C GLY A 443 8.20 -16.75 -17.10
N VAL A 444 8.89 -17.14 -16.04
CA VAL A 444 8.27 -17.84 -14.90
C VAL A 444 8.63 -17.09 -13.64
N ASN A 445 7.61 -16.67 -12.89
CA ASN A 445 7.79 -16.09 -11.57
C ASN A 445 7.31 -17.11 -10.53
N VAL A 446 8.20 -17.55 -9.65
CA VAL A 446 7.90 -18.47 -8.55
C VAL A 446 8.01 -17.70 -7.23
N ALA A 447 6.92 -17.62 -6.49
CA ALA A 447 6.92 -17.08 -5.14
C ALA A 447 7.01 -18.23 -4.13
N ARG A 448 8.14 -18.34 -3.45
CA ARG A 448 8.31 -19.26 -2.32
C ARG A 448 8.03 -18.50 -1.03
N LEU A 449 6.96 -18.90 -0.35
CA LEU A 449 6.67 -18.40 0.99
C LEU A 449 7.80 -18.80 1.94
N SER A 450 8.17 -17.89 2.86
CA SER A 450 9.06 -18.21 3.98
C SER A 450 8.47 -19.34 4.81
N SER A 451 9.36 -20.12 5.43
CA SER A 451 8.97 -20.88 6.62
C SER A 451 8.38 -19.91 7.65
N PRO A 452 7.31 -20.26 8.37
CA PRO A 452 6.74 -19.39 9.39
C PRO A 452 7.81 -19.02 10.43
N ASP A 453 7.90 -17.74 10.78
CA ASP A 453 8.83 -17.28 11.80
C ASP A 453 8.20 -17.47 13.17
N VAL A 454 8.94 -18.16 14.05
CA VAL A 454 8.52 -18.50 15.40
C VAL A 454 9.40 -17.71 16.36
N LYS A 455 8.80 -16.69 16.97
CA LYS A 455 9.39 -15.95 18.09
C LYS A 455 8.90 -16.58 19.37
N ILE A 456 9.85 -16.97 20.22
CA ILE A 456 9.55 -17.52 21.54
C ILE A 456 10.10 -16.55 22.57
N SER A 457 9.24 -16.04 23.43
CA SER A 457 9.58 -15.21 24.58
C SER A 457 9.21 -15.94 25.85
N ALA A 458 10.03 -15.79 26.89
CA ALA A 458 9.73 -16.31 28.21
C ALA A 458 9.42 -15.13 29.14
N GLU A 459 8.27 -15.17 29.78
CA GLU A 459 7.89 -14.31 30.90
C GLU A 459 7.77 -15.17 32.17
N GLN A 460 7.62 -14.56 33.35
CA GLN A 460 7.61 -15.30 34.62
C GLN A 460 6.60 -16.47 34.59
N LYS A 461 7.12 -17.71 34.65
CA LYS A 461 6.38 -18.99 34.56
C LYS A 461 5.56 -19.23 33.28
N SER A 462 5.82 -18.49 32.20
CA SER A 462 5.12 -18.68 30.92
C SER A 462 6.05 -18.64 29.72
N ILE A 463 5.75 -19.47 28.72
CA ILE A 463 6.42 -19.45 27.41
C ILE A 463 5.40 -18.99 26.38
N THR A 464 5.62 -17.81 25.81
CA THR A 464 4.78 -17.24 24.76
C THR A 464 5.40 -17.51 23.41
N ILE A 465 4.62 -18.09 22.52
CA ILE A 465 5.02 -18.43 21.15
C ILE A 465 4.20 -17.58 20.19
N ASN A 466 4.89 -16.66 19.54
CA ASN A 466 4.33 -15.83 18.49
C ASN A 466 4.62 -16.46 17.14
N PHE A 467 3.55 -16.81 16.42
CA PHE A 467 3.60 -17.18 15.02
C PHE A 467 3.41 -15.93 14.17
N SER A 468 4.37 -15.63 13.29
CA SER A 468 4.15 -14.68 12.19
C SER A 468 4.22 -15.42 10.87
N HIS A 469 3.11 -15.41 10.13
CA HIS A 469 3.03 -15.94 8.77
C HIS A 469 2.61 -14.83 7.80
N TRP A 470 3.17 -14.87 6.58
CA TRP A 470 2.85 -13.95 5.49
C TRP A 470 2.02 -14.64 4.40
N LEU A 471 1.18 -15.63 4.75
CA LEU A 471 0.12 -15.95 3.80
C LEU A 471 -0.76 -14.70 3.75
N GLU A 472 -0.77 -14.02 2.60
CA GLU A 472 -1.81 -13.05 2.26
C GLU A 472 -3.13 -13.64 2.75
N SER A 473 -3.80 -12.92 3.65
CA SER A 473 -5.12 -13.26 4.17
C SER A 473 -6.14 -13.11 3.04
N LYS A 474 -6.07 -14.01 2.05
CA LYS A 474 -7.20 -14.28 1.17
C LYS A 474 -8.19 -15.09 2.01
N PRO A 475 -9.45 -14.65 2.14
CA PRO A 475 -10.45 -15.31 2.98
C PRO A 475 -10.76 -16.76 2.58
N GLU A 476 -10.22 -17.23 1.45
CA GLU A 476 -10.41 -18.59 0.92
C GLU A 476 -9.30 -19.59 1.32
N VAL A 477 -8.16 -19.13 1.87
CA VAL A 477 -7.06 -20.04 2.27
C VAL A 477 -7.10 -20.27 3.77
N LYS A 478 -7.33 -21.51 4.19
CA LYS A 478 -7.34 -21.91 5.61
C LYS A 478 -6.01 -21.51 6.29
N PRO A 479 -6.02 -21.04 7.54
CA PRO A 479 -4.80 -20.71 8.27
C PRO A 479 -3.87 -21.92 8.38
N LEU A 480 -2.56 -21.68 8.40
CA LEU A 480 -1.54 -22.71 8.65
C LEU A 480 -1.81 -23.37 10.01
N GLU A 481 -1.82 -24.70 10.03
CA GLU A 481 -1.94 -25.48 11.27
C GLU A 481 -0.52 -25.79 11.80
N TYR A 482 -0.24 -25.37 13.04
CA TYR A 482 1.05 -25.54 13.69
C TYR A 482 0.99 -26.66 14.71
N LEU A 483 1.90 -27.63 14.58
CA LEU A 483 2.18 -28.66 15.56
C LEU A 483 3.36 -28.23 16.44
N LEU A 484 3.11 -28.03 17.72
CA LEU A 484 4.09 -27.59 18.72
C LEU A 484 4.49 -28.76 19.59
N TYR A 485 5.77 -29.12 19.59
CA TYR A 485 6.36 -30.10 20.49
C TYR A 485 7.19 -29.38 21.55
N LEU A 486 6.83 -29.58 22.81
CA LEU A 486 7.59 -29.06 23.95
C LEU A 486 8.39 -30.20 24.60
N PHE A 487 9.69 -30.00 24.72
CA PHE A 487 10.62 -30.92 25.38
C PHE A 487 11.26 -30.22 26.57
N GLU A 488 11.42 -30.93 27.68
CA GLU A 488 12.24 -30.53 28.82
C GLU A 488 13.59 -31.23 28.68
N ASN A 489 14.68 -30.46 28.70
CA ASN A 489 16.03 -31.00 28.54
C ASN A 489 16.76 -31.01 29.90
N SER A 490 17.15 -32.20 30.35
CA SER A 490 17.94 -32.38 31.57
C SER A 490 19.45 -32.39 31.24
N PRO A 491 20.34 -31.93 32.15
CA PRO A 491 21.79 -32.04 31.97
C PRO A 491 22.32 -33.48 31.83
N ALA A 492 21.47 -34.51 31.98
CA ALA A 492 21.80 -35.93 31.82
C ALA A 492 21.41 -36.53 30.45
N GLU A 493 21.27 -35.71 29.39
CA GLU A 493 20.95 -36.10 28.00
C GLU A 493 19.58 -36.79 27.74
N GLU A 494 18.73 -36.99 28.75
CA GLU A 494 17.35 -37.45 28.52
C GLU A 494 16.40 -36.26 28.26
N SER A 495 15.95 -36.11 27.01
CA SER A 495 14.90 -35.17 26.62
C SER A 495 13.52 -35.74 26.98
N LYS A 496 12.82 -35.12 27.93
CA LYS A 496 11.47 -35.55 28.33
C LYS A 496 10.41 -34.79 27.52
N PHE A 497 9.54 -35.53 26.83
CA PHE A 497 8.39 -34.94 26.14
C PHE A 497 7.39 -34.38 27.15
N VAL A 498 6.96 -33.13 26.95
CA VAL A 498 6.05 -32.41 27.85
C VAL A 498 4.65 -32.30 27.26
N ALA A 499 4.53 -31.83 26.01
CA ALA A 499 3.23 -31.59 25.38
C ALA A 499 3.32 -31.55 23.84
N LEU A 500 2.22 -31.95 23.19
CA LEU A 500 1.95 -31.74 21.76
C LEU A 500 0.64 -30.97 21.62
N ILE A 501 0.68 -29.82 20.95
CA ILE A 501 -0.51 -28.99 20.70
C ILE A 501 -0.60 -28.67 19.21
N SER A 502 -1.81 -28.79 18.65
CA SER A 502 -2.16 -28.17 17.38
C SER A 502 -2.79 -26.81 17.67
N SER A 503 -2.24 -25.73 17.11
CA SER A 503 -2.84 -24.39 17.18
C SER A 503 -2.73 -23.68 15.84
N SER A 504 -3.79 -22.96 15.47
CA SER A 504 -3.79 -21.96 14.39
C SER A 504 -3.77 -20.52 14.94
N GLU A 505 -3.88 -20.36 16.26
CA GLU A 505 -3.98 -19.06 16.93
C GLU A 505 -2.61 -18.59 17.45
N SER A 506 -2.34 -17.30 17.25
CA SER A 506 -1.12 -16.59 17.66
C SER A 506 -1.55 -15.37 18.50
N PRO A 507 -0.98 -15.11 19.70
CA PRO A 507 0.05 -15.89 20.39
C PRO A 507 -0.51 -17.18 21.03
N TYR A 508 0.31 -18.24 21.10
CA TYR A 508 0.02 -19.38 21.97
C TYR A 508 0.89 -19.30 23.23
N ILE A 509 0.27 -19.44 24.40
CA ILE A 509 0.95 -19.27 25.70
C ILE A 509 0.89 -20.59 26.47
N PHE A 510 2.05 -21.13 26.83
CA PHE A 510 2.17 -22.17 27.85
C PHE A 510 2.18 -21.53 29.23
N HIS A 511 1.14 -21.78 30.02
CA HIS A 511 1.04 -21.34 31.41
C HIS A 511 1.63 -22.37 32.39
N ASP A 512 1.98 -21.91 33.60
CA ASP A 512 2.43 -22.72 34.73
C ASP A 512 3.66 -23.60 34.47
N MET A 513 4.63 -23.06 33.72
CA MET A 513 5.87 -23.76 33.41
C MET A 513 6.81 -23.77 34.63
N PRO A 514 7.33 -24.94 35.06
CA PRO A 514 8.31 -25.04 36.13
C PRO A 514 9.57 -24.22 35.83
N SER A 515 10.02 -23.42 36.79
CA SER A 515 11.24 -22.64 36.71
C SER A 515 12.49 -23.50 37.00
N GLY A 516 13.66 -23.05 36.53
CA GLY A 516 14.95 -23.72 36.71
C GLY A 516 15.27 -24.80 35.66
N LYS A 517 14.52 -24.88 34.56
CA LYS A 517 14.68 -25.91 33.52
C LYS A 517 14.93 -25.35 32.12
N ASN A 518 15.59 -26.15 31.28
CA ASN A 518 15.75 -25.89 29.85
C ASN A 518 14.55 -26.46 29.09
N TYR A 519 13.80 -25.62 28.40
CA TYR A 519 12.73 -26.03 27.52
C TYR A 519 13.13 -25.85 26.07
N CYS A 520 12.94 -26.88 25.25
CA CYS A 520 13.09 -26.83 23.81
C CYS A 520 11.73 -26.96 23.15
N VAL A 521 11.38 -26.01 22.30
CA VAL A 521 10.16 -26.04 21.50
C VAL A 521 10.54 -26.33 20.06
N SER A 522 10.00 -27.42 19.52
CA SER A 522 10.03 -27.71 18.09
C SER A 522 8.67 -27.39 17.49
N VAL A 523 8.63 -26.53 16.48
CA VAL A 523 7.41 -26.16 15.77
C VAL A 523 7.47 -26.76 14.37
N SER A 524 6.46 -27.55 14.02
CA SER A 524 6.24 -28.08 12.68
C SER A 524 5.00 -27.42 12.09
N ALA A 525 5.15 -26.67 11.00
CA ALA A 525 4.01 -26.14 10.27
C ALA A 525 3.67 -27.03 9.08
N SER A 526 2.40 -27.40 8.94
CA SER A 526 1.91 -28.19 7.81
C SER A 526 0.81 -27.45 7.06
N HIS A 527 0.92 -27.41 5.73
CA HIS A 527 -0.11 -26.81 4.87
C HIS A 527 -0.95 -27.94 4.27
N GLN A 528 -2.26 -27.99 4.55
CA GLN A 528 -3.15 -29.05 4.04
C GLN A 528 -3.22 -29.18 2.50
N GLN A 529 -2.65 -28.24 1.75
CA GLN A 529 -2.67 -28.22 0.27
C GLN A 529 -1.29 -28.43 -0.36
N VAL A 530 -0.21 -28.49 0.42
CA VAL A 530 1.13 -28.82 -0.08
C VAL A 530 1.35 -30.29 0.26
N LEU A 531 1.53 -31.11 -0.78
CA LEU A 531 1.88 -32.54 -0.66
C LEU A 531 2.94 -32.76 0.44
N LYS A 532 2.75 -33.85 1.18
CA LYS A 532 3.39 -34.35 2.42
C LYS A 532 4.92 -34.19 2.63
N SER A 533 5.68 -33.54 1.76
CA SER A 533 7.15 -33.54 1.79
C SER A 533 7.82 -32.28 2.36
N ASN A 534 7.10 -31.20 2.67
CA ASN A 534 7.69 -29.97 3.22
C ASN A 534 7.11 -29.65 4.61
N SER A 535 7.47 -30.44 5.62
CA SER A 535 7.28 -30.06 7.03
C SER A 535 8.32 -29.00 7.39
N PHE A 536 7.89 -27.78 7.71
CA PHE A 536 8.80 -26.75 8.18
C PHE A 536 9.04 -26.94 9.68
N ASN A 537 10.18 -27.52 10.04
CA ASN A 537 10.55 -27.77 11.43
C ASN A 537 11.56 -26.72 11.90
N THR A 538 11.27 -26.04 13.00
CA THR A 538 12.23 -25.17 13.71
C THR A 538 12.27 -25.54 15.18
N THR A 539 13.47 -25.69 15.74
CA THR A 539 13.66 -25.99 17.17
C THR A 539 14.42 -24.85 17.84
N LYS A 540 13.87 -24.29 18.91
CA LYS A 540 14.54 -23.29 19.77
C LYS A 540 14.48 -23.72 21.22
N CYS A 541 15.58 -23.54 21.95
CA CYS A 541 15.68 -23.85 23.38
C CYS A 541 15.89 -22.58 24.21
N LEU A 542 15.32 -22.56 25.41
CA LEU A 542 15.32 -21.43 26.35
C LEU A 542 15.36 -21.94 27.79
N PHE A 543 16.08 -21.22 28.65
CA PHE A 543 16.17 -21.48 30.08
C PHE A 543 15.21 -20.54 30.84
N LEU A 544 14.32 -21.10 31.65
CA LEU A 544 13.42 -20.33 32.51
C LEU A 544 14.05 -20.13 33.89
N SER A 545 14.44 -18.91 34.24
CA SER A 545 15.06 -18.59 35.53
C SER A 545 14.06 -18.12 36.59
N ASP A 546 14.33 -18.44 37.86
CA ASP A 546 13.65 -17.86 39.02
C ASP A 546 14.27 -16.50 39.36
N CYS A 547 13.59 -15.39 39.08
CA CYS A 547 13.98 -14.09 39.61
C CYS A 547 12.80 -13.45 40.35
N TYR A 548 12.83 -13.54 41.68
CA TYR A 548 11.96 -12.80 42.60
C TYR A 548 12.47 -11.35 42.72
N PHE A 549 11.71 -10.39 42.21
CA PHE A 549 11.84 -8.99 42.64
C PHE A 549 10.97 -8.79 43.89
N LYS A 550 11.57 -8.82 45.08
CA LYS A 550 10.99 -8.18 46.27
C LYS A 550 11.73 -6.87 46.49
N THR A 551 11.07 -5.77 46.18
CA THR A 551 11.39 -4.43 46.71
C THR A 551 11.38 -4.49 48.24
N TYR A 552 12.49 -4.19 48.93
CA TYR A 552 12.57 -3.39 50.17
C TYR A 552 14.04 -3.14 50.57
N MET A 553 14.25 -2.00 51.23
CA MET A 553 15.50 -1.28 51.53
C MET A 553 16.65 -2.05 52.22
N GLY A 554 17.91 -1.69 51.91
CA GLY A 554 19.09 -1.90 52.77
C GLY A 554 20.23 -2.71 52.13
N PRO A 555 21.53 -2.42 52.43
CA PRO A 555 22.59 -2.51 51.44
C PRO A 555 23.36 -3.84 51.50
N LYS A 556 23.31 -4.59 50.39
CA LYS A 556 24.42 -5.36 49.76
C LYS A 556 23.82 -6.40 48.82
N THR A 557 23.73 -6.07 47.53
CA THR A 557 23.53 -7.08 46.48
C THR A 557 24.33 -6.70 45.24
N LYS A 558 25.10 -7.67 44.73
CA LYS A 558 25.70 -7.62 43.39
C LYS A 558 24.58 -7.85 42.35
N PRO A 559 24.57 -7.15 41.21
CA PRO A 559 23.57 -7.37 40.17
C PRO A 559 23.83 -8.69 39.41
N CYS A 560 22.73 -9.38 39.05
CA CYS A 560 22.76 -10.49 38.11
C CYS A 560 23.19 -10.00 36.72
N GLY A 561 24.30 -10.52 36.20
CA GLY A 561 24.79 -10.21 34.86
C GLY A 561 24.02 -10.93 33.76
N ASN A 562 23.81 -10.24 32.64
CA ASN A 562 23.41 -10.85 31.36
C ASN A 562 24.37 -11.98 30.97
N PRO A 563 23.89 -13.17 30.55
CA PRO A 563 24.75 -14.10 29.84
C PRO A 563 24.87 -13.63 28.39
N ALA A 564 25.98 -12.93 28.11
CA ALA A 564 26.45 -12.69 26.76
C ALA A 564 26.99 -14.00 26.15
N ASN A 565 26.65 -14.22 24.87
CA ASN A 565 27.41 -14.95 23.85
C ASN A 565 28.24 -16.17 24.30
N TYR A 566 27.68 -17.37 24.13
CA TYR A 566 28.49 -18.60 24.02
C TYR A 566 29.20 -18.63 22.65
N ARG A 567 30.49 -18.26 22.62
CA ARG A 567 31.43 -18.68 21.55
C ARG A 567 31.91 -20.09 21.88
N GLY A 568 31.78 -21.02 20.93
CA GLY A 568 32.28 -22.39 21.07
C GLY A 568 33.82 -22.47 21.15
N PRO A 569 34.38 -23.55 21.72
CA PRO A 569 35.81 -23.68 21.92
C PRO A 569 36.54 -24.04 20.62
N SER A 570 37.65 -23.31 20.36
CA SER A 570 38.64 -23.63 19.35
C SER A 570 39.35 -24.95 19.67
N LYS A 571 39.24 -25.95 18.79
CA LYS A 571 40.14 -27.11 18.83
C LYS A 571 41.42 -26.77 18.07
N ARG A 572 42.54 -26.69 18.81
CA ARG A 572 43.88 -26.92 18.29
C ARG A 572 44.09 -28.44 18.15
N ARG A 573 44.25 -28.91 16.93
CA ARG A 573 45.35 -29.79 16.49
C ARG A 573 45.40 -29.79 14.98
#